data_AF-A0A2N0Z2L1-F1
#
_entry.id   AF-A0A2N0Z2L1-F1
#
_cell.length_a   1.000
_cell.length_b   1.000
_cell.length_c   1.000
_cell.angle_alpha   90.00
_cell.angle_beta   90.00
_cell.angle_gamma   90.00
#
_symmetry.space_group_name_H-M   'P 1'
#
loop_
_entity.id
_entity.type
_entity.pdbx_description
1 polymer ?
#
loop_
_entity_poly.entity_id
_entity_poly.type
_entity_poly.pdbx_seq_one_letter_code
_entity_poly.pdbx_strand_id
1 'polypeptide(L)'
;MNKQQFWQLIEQSNKQEEPIEWLTETLAQKEVAEIVDLEYYFQTFQQESYQSRLWAAAYLLMDGCSDDTFDYFCGWLIIQGEETFHKVLESPEYLAAYITEENLGEEGYPQNEELLTAGFDACTLKKTGDIK
;
A
#
# COMPACT_ATOMS: atom_id res chain seq x y z
N MET A 1 14.19 5.46 7.87
CA MET A 1 13.98 6.04 6.53
C MET A 1 13.24 7.36 6.62
N ASN A 2 13.35 8.21 5.59
CA ASN A 2 12.54 9.44 5.44
C ASN A 2 11.39 9.24 4.42
N LYS A 3 10.48 10.22 4.31
CA LYS A 3 9.34 10.17 3.38
C LYS A 3 9.74 9.85 1.93
N GLN A 4 10.81 10.45 1.42
CA GLN A 4 11.27 10.20 0.05
C GLN A 4 11.76 8.76 -0.13
N GLN A 5 12.49 8.23 0.85
CA GLN A 5 12.96 6.84 0.84
C GLN A 5 11.80 5.84 0.95
N PHE A 6 10.75 6.17 1.71
CA PHE A 6 9.53 5.36 1.77
C PHE A 6 8.90 5.22 0.38
N TRP A 7 8.61 6.33 -0.29
CA TRP A 7 7.99 6.29 -1.62
C TRP A 7 8.88 5.64 -2.67
N GLN A 8 10.19 5.88 -2.62
CA GLN A 8 11.14 5.18 -3.49
C GLN A 8 11.08 3.67 -3.32
N LEU A 9 10.90 3.18 -2.08
CA LEU A 9 10.83 1.75 -1.80
C LEU A 9 9.51 1.15 -2.32
N ILE A 10 8.39 1.85 -2.10
CA ILE A 10 7.07 1.50 -2.63
C ILE A 10 7.06 1.43 -4.17
N GLU A 11 7.66 2.42 -4.83
CA GLU A 11 7.76 2.44 -6.29
C GLU A 11 8.73 1.39 -6.85
N GLN A 12 9.68 0.92 -6.04
CA GLN A 12 10.57 -0.18 -6.40
C GLN A 12 9.87 -1.52 -6.24
N SER A 13 9.09 -1.72 -5.18
CA SER A 13 8.30 -2.93 -4.97
C SER A 13 7.24 -3.11 -6.03
N ASN A 14 6.54 -2.04 -6.43
CA ASN A 14 5.48 -2.12 -7.45
C ASN A 14 5.97 -2.49 -8.86
N LYS A 15 7.29 -2.61 -9.07
CA LYS A 15 7.91 -3.05 -10.33
C LYS A 15 8.31 -4.52 -10.33
N GLN A 16 8.12 -5.19 -9.20
CA GLN A 16 8.47 -6.60 -9.04
C GLN A 16 7.27 -7.47 -9.42
N GLU A 17 7.54 -8.74 -9.70
CA GLU A 17 6.50 -9.75 -9.95
C GLU A 17 5.64 -9.96 -8.69
N GLU A 18 6.30 -10.03 -7.52
CA GLU A 18 5.67 -10.13 -6.20
C GLU A 18 6.04 -8.90 -5.35
N PRO A 19 5.27 -7.78 -5.45
CA PRO A 19 5.65 -6.52 -4.83
C PRO A 19 5.84 -6.61 -3.32
N ILE A 20 4.92 -7.26 -2.60
CA ILE A 20 4.93 -7.27 -1.13
C ILE A 20 5.97 -8.24 -0.58
N GLU A 21 6.17 -9.39 -1.22
CA GLU A 21 7.25 -10.31 -0.88
C GLU A 21 8.61 -9.60 -1.01
N TRP A 22 8.87 -8.97 -2.15
CA TRP A 22 10.12 -8.23 -2.37
C TRP A 22 10.31 -7.08 -1.37
N LEU A 23 9.23 -6.34 -1.08
CA LEU A 23 9.27 -5.25 -0.09
C LEU A 23 9.67 -5.79 1.29
N THR A 24 9.05 -6.89 1.70
CA THR A 24 9.24 -7.54 2.99
C THR A 24 10.68 -8.07 3.13
N GLU A 25 11.18 -8.78 2.12
CA GLU A 25 12.56 -9.26 2.09
C GLU A 25 13.58 -8.11 2.13
N THR A 26 13.33 -7.05 1.35
CA THR A 26 14.19 -5.87 1.31
C THR A 26 14.22 -5.15 2.67
N LEU A 27 13.07 -5.04 3.33
CA LEU A 27 12.96 -4.47 4.67
C LEU A 27 13.65 -5.33 5.73
N ALA A 28 13.58 -6.66 5.65
CA ALA A 28 14.23 -7.54 6.61
C ALA A 28 15.77 -7.37 6.63
N GLN A 29 16.36 -6.95 5.51
CA GLN A 29 17.79 -6.61 5.41
C GLN A 29 18.16 -5.25 6.00
N LYS A 30 17.18 -4.38 6.27
CA LYS A 30 17.40 -3.03 6.85
C LYS A 30 17.49 -3.05 8.37
N GLU A 31 17.91 -1.94 8.95
CA GLU A 31 17.87 -1.75 10.40
C GLU A 31 16.42 -1.70 10.91
N VAL A 32 16.17 -2.20 12.12
CA VAL A 32 14.80 -2.21 12.71
C VAL A 32 14.21 -0.81 12.76
N ALA A 33 15.03 0.21 13.01
CA ALA A 33 14.60 1.61 12.98
C ALA A 33 14.05 2.02 11.60
N GLU A 34 14.64 1.54 10.50
CA GLU A 34 14.09 1.81 9.17
C GLU A 34 12.75 1.10 8.94
N ILE A 35 12.57 -0.12 9.43
CA ILE A 35 11.28 -0.84 9.32
C ILE A 35 10.19 -0.10 10.11
N VAL A 36 10.51 0.40 11.31
CA VAL A 36 9.61 1.24 12.11
C VAL A 36 9.27 2.54 11.39
N ASP A 37 10.25 3.17 10.75
CA ASP A 37 10.01 4.39 9.97
C ASP A 37 9.10 4.10 8.75
N LEU A 38 9.22 2.94 8.08
CA LEU A 38 8.28 2.53 7.04
C LEU A 38 6.85 2.46 7.58
N GLU A 39 6.65 1.73 8.68
CA GLU A 39 5.35 1.58 9.32
C GLU A 39 4.75 2.94 9.69
N TYR A 40 5.58 3.84 10.23
CA TYR A 40 5.15 5.20 10.54
C TYR A 40 4.62 5.96 9.31
N TYR A 41 5.33 5.91 8.18
CA TYR A 41 4.87 6.58 6.96
C TYR A 41 3.65 5.88 6.35
N PHE A 42 3.63 4.55 6.32
CA PHE A 42 2.48 3.77 5.86
C PHE A 42 1.22 4.18 6.63
N GLN A 43 1.25 4.14 7.96
CA GLN A 43 0.13 4.55 8.81
C GLN A 43 -0.24 6.03 8.59
N THR A 44 0.74 6.91 8.38
CA THR A 44 0.48 8.32 8.07
C THR A 44 -0.34 8.47 6.78
N PHE A 45 0.03 7.79 5.71
CA PHE A 45 -0.69 7.84 4.43
C PHE A 45 -2.01 7.07 4.46
N GLN A 46 -2.09 6.00 5.25
CA GLN A 46 -3.34 5.32 5.53
C GLN A 46 -4.33 6.33 6.12
N GLN A 47 -3.95 7.03 7.21
CA GLN A 47 -4.79 8.05 7.84
C GLN A 47 -5.13 9.23 6.91
N GLU A 48 -4.20 9.66 6.05
CA GLU A 48 -4.45 10.70 5.05
C GLU A 48 -5.51 10.29 4.00
N SER A 49 -5.63 8.98 3.74
CA SER A 49 -6.59 8.40 2.79
C SER A 49 -8.01 8.31 3.35
N TYR A 50 -8.21 8.44 4.67
CA TYR A 50 -9.53 8.41 5.32
C TYR A 50 -10.35 9.69 5.07
N GLN A 51 -10.69 9.93 3.80
CA GLN A 51 -11.52 11.03 3.33
C GLN A 51 -12.86 10.50 2.84
N SER A 52 -13.98 11.13 3.24
CA SER A 52 -15.32 10.66 2.88
C SER A 52 -15.55 10.55 1.37
N ARG A 53 -14.91 11.41 0.56
CA ARG A 53 -14.99 11.35 -0.90
C ARG A 53 -14.27 10.12 -1.46
N LEU A 54 -13.10 9.78 -0.92
CA LEU A 54 -12.36 8.60 -1.33
C LEU A 54 -13.08 7.32 -0.91
N TRP A 55 -13.63 7.30 0.30
CA TRP A 55 -14.47 6.20 0.78
C TRP A 55 -15.68 5.95 -0.12
N ALA A 56 -16.38 7.01 -0.53
CA ALA A 56 -17.49 6.90 -1.48
C ALA A 56 -17.05 6.37 -2.85
N ALA A 57 -15.88 6.79 -3.36
CA ALA A 57 -15.33 6.27 -4.60
C ALA A 57 -14.99 4.77 -4.50
N ALA A 58 -14.34 4.36 -3.41
CA ALA A 58 -14.03 2.96 -3.12
C ALA A 58 -15.29 2.10 -3.04
N TYR A 59 -16.34 2.58 -2.34
CA TYR A 59 -17.63 1.91 -2.24
C TYR A 59 -18.29 1.69 -3.61
N LEU A 60 -18.22 2.67 -4.51
CA LEU A 60 -18.78 2.54 -5.86
C LEU A 60 -17.96 1.60 -6.75
N LEU A 61 -16.62 1.63 -6.63
CA LEU A 61 -15.73 0.80 -7.43
C LEU A 61 -15.81 -0.69 -7.05
N MET A 62 -15.96 -0.99 -5.77
CA MET A 62 -15.95 -2.36 -5.24
C MET A 62 -17.36 -2.93 -4.97
N ASP A 63 -18.42 -2.24 -5.42
CA ASP A 63 -19.85 -2.59 -5.20
C ASP A 63 -20.19 -2.82 -3.71
N GLY A 64 -19.62 -1.98 -2.85
CA GLY A 64 -19.64 -2.12 -1.41
C GLY A 64 -18.25 -1.93 -0.82
N CYS A 65 -18.19 -1.47 0.43
CA CYS A 65 -16.94 -1.32 1.17
C CYS A 65 -17.22 -1.35 2.67
N SER A 66 -16.61 -2.26 3.41
CA SER A 66 -16.48 -2.18 4.87
C SER A 66 -15.27 -1.32 5.25
N ASP A 67 -15.05 -1.11 6.55
CA ASP A 67 -13.83 -0.46 7.03
C ASP A 67 -12.58 -1.29 6.66
N ASP A 68 -12.61 -2.61 6.87
CA ASP A 68 -11.49 -3.50 6.52
C ASP A 68 -11.18 -3.48 5.00
N THR A 69 -12.20 -3.56 4.14
CA THR A 69 -11.95 -3.49 2.70
C THR A 69 -11.51 -2.10 2.26
N PHE A 70 -11.87 -1.05 3.01
CA PHE A 70 -11.36 0.29 2.75
C PHE A 70 -9.88 0.40 3.12
N ASP A 71 -9.44 -0.28 4.19
CA ASP A 71 -8.03 -0.36 4.54
C ASP A 71 -7.20 -1.04 3.44
N TYR A 72 -7.71 -2.14 2.87
CA TYR A 72 -7.06 -2.83 1.74
C TYR A 72 -7.03 -1.97 0.49
N PHE A 73 -8.09 -1.21 0.22
CA PHE A 73 -8.12 -0.23 -0.88
C PHE A 73 -7.06 0.86 -0.69
N CYS A 74 -6.90 1.39 0.53
CA CYS A 74 -5.86 2.37 0.84
C CYS A 74 -4.46 1.77 0.69
N GLY A 75 -4.26 0.52 1.12
CA GLY A 75 -3.02 -0.23 0.86
C GLY A 75 -2.73 -0.35 -0.63
N TRP A 76 -3.73 -0.71 -1.44
CA TRP A 76 -3.59 -0.73 -2.89
C TRP A 76 -3.24 0.65 -3.45
N LEU A 77 -3.89 1.72 -2.98
CA LEU A 77 -3.61 3.07 -3.47
C LEU A 77 -2.18 3.51 -3.14
N ILE A 78 -1.68 3.16 -1.96
CA ILE A 78 -0.30 3.46 -1.54
C ILE A 78 0.69 2.72 -2.44
N ILE A 79 0.48 1.43 -2.76
CA ILE A 79 1.43 0.68 -3.60
C ILE A 79 1.54 1.26 -5.03
N GLN A 80 0.53 2.00 -5.50
CA GLN A 80 0.57 2.71 -6.80
C GLN A 80 1.58 3.89 -6.85
N GLY A 81 2.19 4.26 -5.72
CA GLY A 81 3.23 5.29 -5.63
C GLY A 81 2.73 6.70 -5.33
N GLU A 82 3.68 7.61 -5.05
CA GLU A 82 3.39 8.92 -4.46
C GLU A 82 2.49 9.78 -5.35
N GLU A 83 2.81 9.83 -6.65
CA GLU A 83 2.11 10.71 -7.59
C GLU A 83 0.64 10.29 -7.75
N THR A 84 0.39 8.99 -7.94
CA THR A 84 -0.96 8.44 -8.07
C THR A 84 -1.76 8.68 -6.80
N PHE A 85 -1.16 8.36 -5.65
CA PHE A 85 -1.77 8.54 -4.34
C PHE A 85 -2.32 9.97 -4.16
N HIS A 86 -1.47 10.98 -4.34
CA HIS A 86 -1.88 12.37 -4.13
C HIS A 86 -2.88 12.87 -5.19
N LYS A 87 -2.77 12.41 -6.45
CA LYS A 87 -3.77 12.73 -7.50
C LYS A 87 -5.16 12.21 -7.14
N VAL A 88 -5.25 10.99 -6.63
CA VAL A 88 -6.50 10.37 -6.20
C VAL A 88 -7.07 11.08 -4.96
N LEU A 89 -6.23 11.48 -4.01
CA LEU A 89 -6.69 12.27 -2.86
C LEU A 89 -7.25 13.63 -3.28
N GLU A 90 -6.64 14.29 -4.27
CA GLU A 90 -7.14 15.56 -4.81
C GLU A 90 -8.46 15.37 -5.57
N SER A 91 -8.54 14.36 -6.43
CA SER A 91 -9.70 14.04 -7.27
C SER A 91 -9.91 12.51 -7.36
N PRO A 92 -10.80 11.93 -6.52
CA PRO A 92 -11.08 10.50 -6.56
C PRO A 92 -11.63 10.01 -7.91
N GLU A 93 -12.21 10.90 -8.72
CA GLU A 93 -12.66 10.59 -10.09
C GLU A 93 -11.52 10.15 -11.01
N TYR A 94 -10.27 10.51 -10.69
CA TYR A 94 -9.09 10.03 -11.40
C TYR A 94 -8.99 8.50 -11.44
N LEU A 95 -9.53 7.81 -10.42
CA LEU A 95 -9.54 6.34 -10.36
C LEU A 95 -10.20 5.71 -11.60
N ALA A 96 -11.25 6.33 -12.13
CA ALA A 96 -11.96 5.80 -13.30
C ALA A 96 -11.10 5.79 -14.58
N ALA A 97 -10.11 6.68 -14.68
CA ALA A 97 -9.17 6.74 -15.80
C ALA A 97 -7.86 5.99 -15.51
N TYR A 98 -7.52 5.82 -14.23
CA TYR A 98 -6.29 5.18 -13.79
C TYR A 98 -6.40 3.66 -13.72
N ILE A 99 -7.54 3.13 -13.26
CA ILE A 99 -7.74 1.70 -13.06
C ILE A 99 -7.77 0.97 -14.41
N THR A 100 -6.91 -0.04 -14.54
CA THR A 100 -6.79 -0.94 -15.70
C THR A 100 -6.58 -2.37 -15.21
N GLU A 101 -6.73 -3.36 -16.09
CA GLU A 101 -6.41 -4.77 -15.73
C GLU A 101 -4.94 -4.97 -15.31
N GLU A 102 -4.04 -4.04 -15.64
CA GLU A 102 -2.62 -4.13 -15.29
C GLU A 102 -2.34 -3.73 -13.84
N ASN A 103 -3.14 -2.83 -13.26
CA ASN A 103 -2.97 -2.36 -11.88
C ASN A 103 -4.02 -2.89 -10.91
N LEU A 104 -5.01 -3.64 -11.42
CA LEU A 104 -5.84 -4.52 -10.61
C LEU A 104 -5.14 -5.87 -10.57
N GLY A 105 -4.59 -6.25 -9.41
CA GLY A 105 -3.96 -7.57 -9.24
C GLY A 105 -4.93 -8.73 -9.52
N GLU A 106 -4.53 -9.97 -9.22
CA GLU A 106 -5.31 -11.17 -9.59
C GLU A 106 -6.77 -11.16 -9.11
N GLU A 107 -7.07 -10.48 -8.01
CA GLU A 107 -8.42 -10.32 -7.46
C GLU A 107 -9.37 -9.52 -8.35
N GLY A 108 -8.85 -8.69 -9.27
CA GLY A 108 -9.65 -7.92 -10.23
C GLY A 108 -10.36 -6.68 -9.65
N TYR A 109 -10.01 -6.26 -8.43
CA TYR A 109 -10.46 -5.02 -7.80
C TYR A 109 -9.33 -4.41 -6.95
N PRO A 110 -9.36 -3.08 -6.67
CA PRO A 110 -8.23 -2.37 -6.06
C PRO A 110 -8.10 -2.69 -4.57
N GLN A 111 -7.41 -3.78 -4.25
CA GLN A 111 -7.18 -4.26 -2.88
C GLN A 111 -5.72 -4.70 -2.70
N ASN A 112 -5.14 -4.43 -1.54
CA ASN A 112 -3.86 -4.99 -1.13
C ASN A 112 -3.84 -5.13 0.40
N GLU A 113 -4.27 -6.28 0.91
CA GLU A 113 -4.20 -6.61 2.33
C GLU A 113 -2.76 -6.80 2.83
N GLU A 114 -1.91 -7.46 2.05
CA GLU A 114 -0.56 -7.85 2.47
C GLU A 114 0.34 -6.64 2.80
N LEU A 115 0.15 -5.51 2.12
CA LEU A 115 0.91 -4.29 2.42
C LEU A 115 0.71 -3.82 3.87
N LEU A 116 -0.47 -4.07 4.47
CA LEU A 116 -0.77 -3.64 5.83
C LEU A 116 0.10 -4.36 6.86
N THR A 117 0.63 -5.54 6.54
CA THR A 117 1.46 -6.34 7.45
C THR A 117 2.93 -6.37 7.05
N ALA A 118 3.31 -5.87 5.87
CA ALA A 118 4.68 -5.93 5.34
C ALA A 118 5.77 -5.48 6.33
N GLY A 119 5.54 -4.41 7.10
CA GLY A 119 6.48 -3.94 8.13
C GLY A 119 6.64 -4.93 9.30
N PHE A 120 5.53 -5.50 9.75
CA PHE A 120 5.52 -6.53 10.79
C PHE A 120 6.15 -7.84 10.29
N ASP A 121 5.84 -8.25 9.07
CA ASP A 121 6.35 -9.46 8.44
C ASP A 121 7.85 -9.36 8.23
N ALA A 122 8.35 -8.19 7.82
CA ALA A 122 9.79 -7.94 7.71
C ALA A 122 10.50 -8.02 9.06
N CYS A 123 9.89 -7.49 10.13
CA CYS A 123 10.42 -7.63 11.49
C CYS A 123 10.44 -9.09 11.95
N THR A 124 9.42 -9.86 11.59
CA THR A 124 9.32 -11.29 11.90
C THR A 124 10.41 -12.04 11.16
N LEU A 125 10.46 -11.94 9.82
CA LEU A 125 11.49 -12.53 8.97
C LEU A 125 12.90 -12.22 9.47
N LYS A 126 13.19 -10.96 9.83
CA LYS A 126 14.50 -10.55 10.36
C LYS A 126 14.86 -11.28 11.67
N LYS A 127 13.90 -11.52 12.54
CA LYS A 127 14.12 -12.12 13.88
C LYS A 127 14.13 -13.64 13.87
N THR A 128 13.28 -14.25 13.04
CA THR A 128 13.03 -15.70 13.05
C THR A 128 13.63 -16.42 11.86
N GLY A 129 13.90 -15.70 10.76
CA GLY A 129 14.24 -16.29 9.47
C GLY A 129 13.06 -16.89 8.72
N ASP A 130 11.82 -16.64 9.16
CA ASP A 130 10.60 -17.23 8.61
C ASP A 130 9.37 -16.31 8.83
N ILE A 131 8.50 -16.20 7.83
CA ILE A 131 7.20 -15.53 7.91
C ILE A 131 6.16 -16.64 8.07
N LYS A 132 5.46 -16.68 9.21
CA LYS A 132 4.57 -17.79 9.56
C LYS A 132 3.28 -17.82 8.74
#